data_AF-A0A945JQC0-F1
#
_entry.id   AF-A0A945JQC0-F1
#
_cell.length_a   1.000
_cell.length_b   1.000
_cell.length_c   1.000
_cell.angle_alpha   90.00
_cell.angle_beta   90.00
_cell.angle_gamma   90.00
#
_symmetry.space_group_name_H-M   'P 1'
#
loop_
_entity.id
_entity.type
_entity.pdbx_description
1 polymer ?
#
loop_
_entity_poly.entity_id
_entity_poly.type
_entity_poly.pdbx_seq_one_letter_code
_entity_poly.pdbx_strand_id
1 'polypeptide(L)'
;LANTLDGGAGNDTLVSTGIDNQLDGGAGNDVLAGGAGNETYTFNLGDGSDAIVDLGGSDVLQVNGDVADWSNIDIQATKGDDGSFLNLMFSEGGNQLGDVTIDLANGSMVETLRMGDGSELSVQDIYDSALEISTVNLDAMSASLDAVLDGPDGTSETGDLMEMVFAADNASDFQDDPAEGEFFA
;
A
#
# COMPACT_ATOMS: atom_id res chain seq x y z
N LEU A 1 14.64 -32.55 -1.49
CA LEU A 1 14.10 -32.86 -0.16
C LEU A 1 13.26 -31.66 0.22
N ALA A 2 12.04 -31.89 0.72
CA ALA A 2 11.20 -30.85 1.28
C ALA A 2 11.81 -30.34 2.60
N ASN A 3 11.83 -29.03 2.78
CA ASN A 3 12.29 -28.38 4.01
C ASN A 3 11.20 -27.45 4.56
N THR A 4 11.31 -27.15 5.85
CA THR A 4 10.57 -26.06 6.49
C THR A 4 11.57 -24.98 6.88
N LEU A 5 11.33 -23.76 6.44
CA LEU A 5 12.10 -22.56 6.78
C LEU A 5 11.20 -21.65 7.62
N ASP A 6 11.70 -21.22 8.77
CA ASP A 6 11.00 -20.38 9.75
C ASP A 6 11.94 -19.23 10.15
N GLY A 7 11.53 -17.98 9.89
CA GLY A 7 12.28 -16.75 10.22
C GLY A 7 12.09 -16.32 11.67
N GLY A 8 10.90 -16.56 12.21
CA GLY A 8 10.56 -16.32 13.61
C GLY A 8 10.09 -14.90 13.87
N ALA A 9 10.98 -14.03 14.36
CA ALA A 9 10.59 -12.67 14.69
C ALA A 9 11.68 -11.69 14.23
N GLY A 10 11.26 -10.57 13.64
CA GLY A 10 12.14 -9.64 12.95
C GLY A 10 11.84 -9.63 11.46
N ASN A 11 12.65 -8.89 10.71
CA ASN A 11 12.52 -8.86 9.26
C ASN A 11 13.56 -9.80 8.67
N ASP A 12 13.10 -10.89 8.08
CA ASP A 12 13.89 -12.01 7.61
C ASP A 12 13.88 -12.10 6.08
N THR A 13 14.86 -12.86 5.58
CA THR A 13 14.93 -13.20 4.15
C THR A 13 15.17 -14.70 4.05
N LEU A 14 14.13 -15.42 3.65
CA LEU A 14 14.15 -16.87 3.51
C LEU A 14 14.26 -17.23 2.04
N VAL A 15 15.26 -18.04 1.71
CA VAL A 15 15.46 -18.53 0.34
C VAL A 15 15.47 -20.05 0.39
N SER A 16 14.46 -20.66 -0.20
CA SER A 16 14.40 -22.11 -0.31
C SER A 16 15.08 -22.58 -1.60
N THR A 17 15.82 -23.68 -1.51
CA THR A 17 16.34 -24.39 -2.68
C THR A 17 15.91 -25.84 -2.55
N GLY A 18 15.02 -26.31 -3.40
CA GLY A 18 14.49 -27.66 -3.26
C GLY A 18 13.20 -27.85 -4.04
N ILE A 19 12.46 -28.88 -3.64
CA ILE A 19 11.10 -29.12 -4.11
C ILE A 19 10.22 -29.23 -2.86
N ASP A 20 9.02 -28.72 -2.93
CA ASP A 20 7.96 -28.90 -1.93
C ASP A 20 8.33 -28.32 -0.55
N ASN A 21 8.79 -27.07 -0.49
CA ASN A 21 9.19 -26.44 0.78
C ASN A 21 8.04 -25.68 1.45
N GLN A 22 8.13 -25.53 2.77
CA GLN A 22 7.29 -24.62 3.54
C GLN A 22 8.12 -23.44 4.01
N LEU A 23 7.67 -22.22 3.75
CA LEU A 23 8.32 -20.98 4.13
C LEU A 23 7.38 -20.18 5.03
N ASP A 24 7.81 -19.89 6.25
CA ASP A 24 7.10 -19.07 7.23
C ASP A 24 8.05 -17.95 7.67
N GLY A 25 7.70 -16.70 7.37
CA GLY A 25 8.50 -15.54 7.79
C GLY A 25 8.43 -15.32 9.30
N GLY A 26 7.25 -15.57 9.87
CA GLY A 26 6.93 -15.22 11.23
C GLY A 26 6.56 -13.74 11.38
N ALA A 27 6.80 -13.16 12.55
CA ALA A 27 6.40 -11.79 12.84
C ALA A 27 7.43 -10.77 12.35
N GLY A 28 7.02 -9.86 11.47
CA GLY A 28 7.84 -8.79 10.91
C GLY A 28 7.50 -8.58 9.44
N ASN A 29 8.42 -7.95 8.71
CA ASN A 29 8.26 -7.76 7.27
C ASN A 29 9.29 -8.61 6.54
N ASP A 30 8.86 -9.71 5.95
CA ASP A 30 9.74 -10.76 5.46
C ASP A 30 9.81 -10.83 3.94
N VAL A 31 10.90 -11.42 3.44
CA VAL A 31 11.06 -11.75 2.03
C VAL A 31 11.20 -13.26 1.88
N LEU A 32 10.22 -13.88 1.23
CA LEU A 32 10.14 -15.33 1.04
C LEU A 32 10.36 -15.67 -0.43
N ALA A 33 11.50 -16.28 -0.74
CA ALA A 33 11.85 -16.70 -2.09
C ALA A 33 11.77 -18.22 -2.24
N GLY A 34 10.80 -18.70 -3.02
CA GLY A 34 10.63 -20.10 -3.38
C GLY A 34 11.57 -20.57 -4.48
N GLY A 35 11.49 -21.87 -4.74
CA GLY A 35 12.20 -22.53 -5.82
C GLY A 35 11.31 -22.73 -7.03
N ALA A 36 11.61 -23.78 -7.80
CA ALA A 36 10.80 -24.22 -8.94
C ALA A 36 9.89 -25.42 -8.56
N GLY A 37 9.65 -25.62 -7.26
CA GLY A 37 8.89 -26.75 -6.71
C GLY A 37 7.49 -26.30 -6.29
N ASN A 38 6.73 -27.16 -5.60
CA ASN A 38 5.42 -26.75 -5.07
C ASN A 38 5.56 -26.28 -3.62
N GLU A 39 5.92 -25.03 -3.44
CA GLU A 39 6.08 -24.40 -2.15
C GLU A 39 4.74 -24.05 -1.48
N THR A 40 4.77 -23.95 -0.15
CA THR A 40 3.71 -23.37 0.66
C THR A 40 4.28 -22.23 1.47
N TYR A 41 3.84 -21.02 1.17
CA TYR A 41 4.17 -19.81 1.91
C TYR A 41 3.11 -19.62 2.99
N THR A 42 3.53 -19.51 4.24
CA THR A 42 2.62 -19.30 5.37
C THR A 42 2.63 -17.84 5.76
N PHE A 43 1.44 -17.28 5.91
CA PHE A 43 1.22 -15.94 6.45
C PHE A 43 0.20 -16.04 7.58
N ASN A 44 0.57 -15.65 8.80
CA ASN A 44 -0.38 -15.53 9.90
C ASN A 44 -0.90 -14.10 9.97
N LEU A 45 -2.22 -13.95 10.13
CA LEU A 45 -2.83 -12.64 10.29
C LEU A 45 -2.20 -11.90 11.48
N GLY A 46 -1.61 -10.74 11.19
CA GLY A 46 -0.89 -9.90 12.15
C GLY A 46 0.64 -9.97 12.07
N ASP A 47 1.21 -10.81 11.19
CA ASP A 47 2.66 -10.98 11.04
C ASP A 47 3.34 -9.68 10.58
N GLY A 48 2.76 -8.99 9.59
CA GLY A 48 3.26 -7.72 9.08
C GLY A 48 3.03 -7.58 7.59
N SER A 49 4.05 -7.14 6.86
CA SER A 49 4.01 -6.94 5.41
C SER A 49 5.09 -7.77 4.72
N ASP A 50 4.68 -8.84 4.05
CA ASP A 50 5.60 -9.81 3.45
C ASP A 50 5.68 -9.67 1.93
N ALA A 51 6.82 -10.07 1.37
CA ALA A 51 7.05 -10.15 -0.06
C ALA A 51 7.38 -11.58 -0.49
N ILE A 52 6.64 -12.12 -1.45
CA ILE A 52 6.86 -13.45 -2.02
C ILE A 52 7.44 -13.32 -3.43
N VAL A 53 8.52 -14.07 -3.68
CA VAL A 53 9.12 -14.24 -5.00
C VAL A 53 9.09 -15.71 -5.35
N ASP A 54 8.35 -16.05 -6.40
CA ASP A 54 8.17 -17.41 -6.86
C ASP A 54 8.90 -17.67 -8.20
N LEU A 55 9.44 -18.88 -8.38
CA LEU A 55 10.18 -19.28 -9.59
C LEU A 55 9.51 -20.43 -10.37
N GLY A 56 8.29 -20.80 -9.99
CA GLY A 56 7.40 -21.71 -10.69
C GLY A 56 7.05 -22.94 -9.87
N GLY A 57 5.90 -23.55 -10.19
CA GLY A 57 5.43 -24.66 -9.39
C GLY A 57 3.92 -24.77 -9.43
N SER A 58 3.36 -25.22 -8.31
CA SER A 58 1.94 -25.18 -8.01
C SER A 58 1.85 -24.85 -6.53
N ASP A 59 1.92 -23.55 -6.27
CA ASP A 59 2.26 -22.96 -5.00
C ASP A 59 1.02 -22.49 -4.25
N VAL A 60 1.14 -22.47 -2.93
CA VAL A 60 0.05 -22.09 -2.03
C VAL A 60 0.51 -20.97 -1.10
N LEU A 61 -0.26 -19.89 -1.04
CA LEU A 61 -0.24 -18.96 0.09
C LEU A 61 -1.27 -19.44 1.10
N GLN A 62 -0.79 -20.00 2.21
CA GLN A 62 -1.61 -20.42 3.34
C GLN A 62 -1.76 -19.24 4.31
N VAL A 63 -3.00 -18.76 4.46
CA VAL A 63 -3.35 -17.74 5.43
C VAL A 63 -3.90 -18.41 6.69
N ASN A 64 -3.30 -18.11 7.83
CA ASN A 64 -3.66 -18.66 9.13
C ASN A 64 -4.11 -17.58 10.11
N GLY A 65 -4.86 -17.99 11.13
CA GLY A 65 -5.37 -17.11 12.18
C GLY A 65 -6.76 -17.54 12.64
N ASP A 66 -7.15 -17.15 13.86
CA ASP A 66 -8.44 -17.56 14.46
C ASP A 66 -9.66 -17.15 13.62
N VAL A 67 -9.50 -16.11 12.81
CA VAL A 67 -10.55 -15.52 11.96
C VAL A 67 -10.29 -15.70 10.47
N ALA A 68 -9.31 -16.53 10.08
CA ALA A 68 -8.92 -16.74 8.69
C ALA A 68 -9.94 -17.59 7.89
N ASP A 69 -11.12 -17.01 7.64
CA ASP A 69 -12.23 -17.50 6.81
C ASP A 69 -12.75 -16.30 5.97
N TRP A 70 -13.14 -16.55 4.72
CA TRP A 70 -13.72 -15.54 3.80
C TRP A 70 -14.92 -14.79 4.37
N SER A 71 -15.60 -15.34 5.37
CA SER A 71 -16.75 -14.69 6.02
C SER A 71 -16.36 -13.56 6.97
N ASN A 72 -15.11 -13.56 7.46
CA ASN A 72 -14.63 -12.61 8.47
C ASN A 72 -13.57 -11.65 7.91
N ILE A 73 -12.79 -12.09 6.93
CA ILE A 73 -11.69 -11.30 6.36
C ILE A 73 -12.13 -10.58 5.08
N ASP A 74 -11.87 -9.28 5.04
CA ASP A 74 -11.89 -8.49 3.81
C ASP A 74 -10.49 -8.45 3.19
N ILE A 75 -10.40 -8.78 1.89
CA ILE A 75 -9.15 -8.80 1.14
C ILE A 75 -9.24 -7.75 0.05
N GLN A 76 -8.46 -6.69 0.20
CA GLN A 76 -8.28 -5.70 -0.85
C GLN A 76 -7.09 -6.10 -1.72
N ALA A 77 -7.38 -6.48 -2.97
CA ALA A 77 -6.38 -6.81 -3.97
C ALA A 77 -6.08 -5.60 -4.86
N THR A 78 -4.80 -5.25 -4.97
CA THR A 78 -4.30 -4.16 -5.83
C THR A 78 -3.13 -4.65 -6.66
N LYS A 79 -3.10 -4.35 -7.95
CA LYS A 79 -2.00 -4.70 -8.85
C LYS A 79 -1.27 -3.47 -9.35
N GLY A 80 0.03 -3.65 -9.63
CA GLY A 80 0.88 -2.65 -10.28
C GLY A 80 0.36 -2.29 -11.67
N ASP A 81 0.68 -1.08 -12.12
CA ASP A 81 0.31 -0.56 -13.44
C ASP A 81 0.97 -1.34 -14.60
N ASP A 82 2.15 -1.89 -14.36
CA ASP A 82 2.85 -2.80 -15.27
C ASP A 82 2.43 -4.28 -15.09
N GLY A 83 1.56 -4.57 -14.12
CA GLY A 83 1.12 -5.92 -13.79
C GLY A 83 2.19 -6.81 -13.13
N SER A 84 3.32 -6.23 -12.71
CA SER A 84 4.46 -6.99 -12.19
C SER A 84 4.32 -7.41 -10.73
N PHE A 85 3.28 -6.96 -10.02
CA PHE A 85 3.00 -7.40 -8.65
C PHE A 85 1.51 -7.39 -8.34
N LEU A 86 1.13 -8.20 -7.35
CA LEU A 86 -0.18 -8.22 -6.71
C LEU A 86 0.01 -8.06 -5.21
N ASN A 87 -0.59 -7.02 -4.63
CA ASN A 87 -0.66 -6.84 -3.20
C ASN A 87 -2.04 -7.27 -2.68
N LEU A 88 -2.04 -8.10 -1.63
CA LEU A 88 -3.22 -8.58 -0.92
C LEU A 88 -3.20 -7.99 0.49
N MET A 89 -4.05 -7.00 0.75
CA MET A 89 -4.21 -6.43 2.08
C MET A 89 -5.34 -7.14 2.81
N PHE A 90 -5.03 -7.73 3.97
CA PHE A 90 -5.99 -8.44 4.80
C PHE A 90 -6.52 -7.52 5.91
N SER A 91 -7.83 -7.51 6.13
CA SER A 91 -8.44 -6.71 7.19
C SER A 91 -9.67 -7.36 7.82
N GLU A 92 -9.95 -7.01 9.07
CA GLU A 92 -11.16 -7.42 9.79
C GLU A 92 -11.84 -6.20 10.41
N GLY A 93 -13.11 -5.97 10.06
CA GLY A 93 -13.88 -4.85 10.60
C GLY A 93 -13.25 -3.47 10.34
N GLY A 94 -12.43 -3.35 9.29
CA GLY A 94 -11.69 -2.13 8.93
C GLY A 94 -10.31 -1.99 9.58
N ASN A 95 -9.87 -2.94 10.41
CA ASN A 95 -8.51 -2.97 10.95
C ASN A 95 -7.62 -3.83 10.05
N GLN A 96 -6.47 -3.28 9.65
CA GLN A 96 -5.48 -4.04 8.87
C GLN A 96 -4.83 -5.12 9.73
N LEU A 97 -4.73 -6.33 9.16
CA LEU A 97 -4.10 -7.51 9.76
C LEU A 97 -2.81 -7.90 9.02
N GLY A 98 -2.29 -7.00 8.20
CA GLY A 98 -1.08 -7.18 7.40
C GLY A 98 -1.38 -7.33 5.91
N ASP A 99 -0.33 -7.55 5.14
CA ASP A 99 -0.39 -7.65 3.69
C ASP A 99 0.68 -8.59 3.14
N VAL A 100 0.40 -9.14 1.96
CA VAL A 100 1.35 -9.95 1.20
C VAL A 100 1.44 -9.39 -0.22
N THR A 101 2.65 -9.01 -0.61
CA THR A 101 2.98 -8.64 -1.98
C THR A 101 3.59 -9.83 -2.70
N ILE A 102 2.98 -10.23 -3.81
CA ILE A 102 3.44 -11.31 -4.68
C ILE A 102 4.10 -10.68 -5.91
N ASP A 103 5.37 -11.01 -6.16
CA ASP A 103 6.08 -10.66 -7.39
C ASP A 103 5.58 -11.53 -8.55
N LEU A 104 5.22 -10.88 -9.65
CA LEU A 104 4.70 -11.50 -10.88
C LEU A 104 5.62 -11.26 -12.08
N ALA A 105 6.74 -10.55 -11.91
CA ALA A 105 7.59 -10.05 -13.00
C ALA A 105 8.17 -11.15 -13.91
N ASN A 106 8.26 -12.40 -13.41
CA ASN A 106 8.80 -13.54 -14.15
C ASN A 106 7.72 -14.51 -14.65
N GLY A 107 6.44 -14.16 -14.51
CA GLY A 107 5.29 -14.95 -14.97
C GLY A 107 5.03 -16.24 -14.18
N SER A 108 5.82 -16.52 -13.15
CA SER A 108 5.48 -17.48 -12.09
C SER A 108 4.81 -16.71 -10.96
N MET A 109 3.79 -17.30 -10.36
CA MET A 109 3.01 -16.69 -9.29
C MET A 109 2.58 -17.80 -8.34
N VAL A 110 2.29 -17.45 -7.09
CA VAL A 110 1.53 -18.34 -6.24
C VAL A 110 0.17 -18.61 -6.89
N GLU A 111 -0.19 -19.87 -7.16
CA GLU A 111 -1.46 -20.17 -7.84
C GLU A 111 -2.68 -20.13 -6.93
N THR A 112 -2.52 -20.52 -5.66
CA THR A 112 -3.64 -20.74 -4.75
C THR A 112 -3.50 -19.91 -3.48
N LEU A 113 -4.56 -19.15 -3.15
CA LEU A 113 -4.76 -18.59 -1.83
C LEU A 113 -5.64 -19.55 -1.03
N ARG A 114 -5.12 -20.10 0.07
CA ARG A 114 -5.83 -21.03 0.95
C ARG A 114 -6.03 -20.40 2.33
N MET A 115 -7.26 -20.41 2.82
CA MET A 115 -7.61 -19.90 4.15
C MET A 115 -7.44 -20.99 5.23
N GLY A 116 -7.56 -20.60 6.51
CA GLY A 116 -7.35 -21.50 7.65
C GLY A 116 -8.39 -22.62 7.75
N ASP A 117 -9.58 -22.43 7.16
CA ASP A 117 -10.62 -23.46 7.04
C ASP A 117 -10.39 -24.44 5.87
N GLY A 118 -9.34 -24.22 5.07
CA GLY A 118 -8.96 -25.01 3.91
C GLY A 118 -9.67 -24.64 2.62
N SER A 119 -10.53 -23.62 2.61
CA SER A 119 -11.14 -23.09 1.38
C SER A 119 -10.11 -22.34 0.53
N GLU A 120 -10.29 -22.37 -0.79
CA GLU A 120 -9.29 -21.91 -1.76
C GLU A 120 -9.87 -20.97 -2.79
N LEU A 121 -9.07 -19.99 -3.21
CA LEU A 121 -9.27 -19.18 -4.40
C LEU A 121 -8.04 -19.20 -5.30
N SER A 122 -8.29 -19.09 -6.60
CA SER A 122 -7.25 -18.87 -7.60
C SER A 122 -6.68 -17.46 -7.45
N VAL A 123 -5.36 -17.35 -7.31
CA VAL A 123 -4.68 -16.05 -7.29
C VAL A 123 -4.83 -15.34 -8.64
N GLN A 124 -4.93 -16.08 -9.75
CA GLN A 124 -5.25 -15.50 -11.06
C GLN A 124 -6.62 -14.82 -11.07
N ASP A 125 -7.64 -15.43 -10.46
CA ASP A 125 -8.99 -14.84 -10.41
C ASP A 125 -9.01 -13.58 -9.53
N ILE A 126 -8.19 -13.57 -8.46
CA ILE A 126 -7.97 -12.40 -7.62
C ILE A 126 -7.27 -11.29 -8.42
N TYR A 127 -6.21 -11.62 -9.16
CA TYR A 127 -5.47 -10.68 -10.01
C TYR A 127 -6.36 -10.04 -11.09
N ASP A 128 -7.22 -10.83 -11.73
CA ASP A 128 -8.14 -10.35 -12.76
C ASP A 128 -9.20 -9.40 -12.18
N SER A 129 -9.54 -9.57 -10.90
CA SER A 129 -10.51 -8.75 -10.16
C SER A 129 -9.86 -7.58 -9.40
N ALA A 130 -8.53 -7.53 -9.32
CA ALA A 130 -7.79 -6.56 -8.53
C ALA A 130 -7.92 -5.14 -9.10
N LEU A 131 -7.92 -4.15 -8.20
CA LEU A 131 -7.88 -2.74 -8.58
C LEU A 131 -6.51 -2.41 -9.17
N GLU A 132 -6.48 -1.71 -10.31
CA GLU A 132 -5.24 -1.18 -10.88
C GLU A 132 -4.86 0.12 -10.18
N ILE A 133 -3.70 0.13 -9.53
CA ILE A 133 -3.10 1.38 -9.06
C ILE A 133 -2.32 1.96 -10.24
N SER A 134 -2.94 2.88 -10.98
CA SER A 134 -2.18 3.69 -11.93
C SER A 134 -1.45 4.80 -11.18
N THR A 135 -0.20 5.09 -11.57
CA THR A 135 0.49 6.26 -11.06
C THR A 135 -0.37 7.51 -11.31
N VAL A 136 -0.73 8.24 -10.26
CA VAL A 136 -1.32 9.57 -10.42
C VAL A 136 -0.23 10.48 -10.99
N ASN A 137 -0.38 10.92 -12.24
CA ASN A 137 0.53 11.89 -12.83
C ASN A 137 0.35 13.25 -12.14
N LEU A 138 1.15 13.50 -11.10
CA LEU A 138 1.14 14.76 -10.36
C LEU A 138 1.45 15.97 -11.26
N ASP A 139 2.24 15.79 -12.33
CA ASP A 139 2.54 16.88 -13.28
C ASP A 139 1.28 17.31 -14.05
N ALA A 140 0.41 16.36 -14.41
CA ALA A 140 -0.88 16.66 -15.05
C ALA A 140 -1.86 17.35 -14.09
N MET A 141 -1.75 17.09 -12.78
CA MET A 141 -2.55 17.77 -11.76
C MET A 141 -2.02 19.18 -11.45
N SER A 142 -0.70 19.41 -11.47
CA SER A 142 -0.11 20.75 -11.34
C SER A 142 -0.54 21.65 -12.49
N ALA A 143 -0.48 21.15 -13.73
CA ALA A 143 -0.88 21.91 -14.91
C ALA A 143 -2.37 22.27 -14.92
N SER A 144 -3.23 21.43 -14.33
CA SER A 144 -4.66 21.73 -14.20
C SER A 144 -4.98 22.65 -13.00
N LEU A 145 -4.16 22.62 -11.94
CA LEU A 145 -4.27 23.56 -10.81
C LEU A 145 -3.84 24.98 -11.21
N ASP A 146 -2.76 25.13 -11.98
CA ASP A 146 -2.32 26.43 -12.52
C ASP A 146 -3.43 27.06 -13.38
N ALA A 147 -4.10 26.27 -14.22
CA ALA A 147 -5.21 26.75 -15.04
C ALA A 147 -6.49 27.14 -14.26
N VAL A 148 -6.61 26.68 -13.00
CA VAL A 148 -7.72 27.02 -12.09
C VAL A 148 -7.36 28.22 -11.21
N LEU A 149 -6.08 28.44 -10.92
CA LEU A 149 -5.55 29.56 -10.13
C LEU A 149 -5.12 30.76 -11.00
N ASP A 150 -4.98 30.57 -12.30
CA ASP A 150 -4.89 31.67 -13.24
C ASP A 150 -6.27 32.31 -13.39
N GLY A 151 -6.35 33.60 -13.09
CA GLY A 151 -7.55 34.38 -13.36
C GLY A 151 -7.93 34.31 -14.84
N PRO A 152 -9.14 34.77 -15.23
CA PRO A 152 -9.56 34.83 -16.64
C PRO A 152 -8.64 35.68 -17.54
N ASP A 153 -7.68 36.41 -16.95
CA ASP A 153 -6.64 37.19 -17.63
C ASP A 153 -5.27 36.48 -17.74
N GLY A 154 -5.15 35.24 -17.24
CA GLY A 154 -3.91 34.46 -17.29
C GLY A 154 -2.83 34.92 -16.32
N THR A 155 -3.21 35.66 -15.26
CA THR A 155 -2.31 36.03 -14.18
C THR A 155 -2.51 35.09 -12.99
N SER A 156 -1.41 34.59 -12.43
CA SER A 156 -1.46 33.66 -11.30
C SER A 156 -1.95 34.37 -10.04
N GLU A 157 -3.11 33.98 -9.51
CA GLU A 157 -3.63 34.53 -8.24
C GLU A 157 -2.88 33.99 -7.01
N THR A 158 -1.87 33.13 -7.20
CA THR A 158 -1.03 32.63 -6.11
C THR A 158 -0.24 33.74 -5.41
N GLY A 159 0.07 34.84 -6.11
CA GLY A 159 0.68 36.04 -5.53
C GLY A 159 -0.29 36.82 -4.64
N ASP A 160 -1.53 36.99 -5.07
CA ASP A 160 -2.56 37.78 -4.38
C ASP A 160 -3.13 37.04 -3.15
N LEU A 161 -3.18 35.71 -3.19
CA LEU A 161 -3.59 34.88 -2.05
C LEU A 161 -2.54 34.89 -0.92
N MET A 162 -1.25 35.00 -1.26
CA MET A 162 -0.20 35.18 -0.24
C MET A 162 -0.32 36.54 0.45
N GLU A 163 -0.65 37.61 -0.30
CA GLU A 163 -0.85 38.96 0.25
C GLU A 163 -2.09 39.03 1.18
N MET A 164 -3.18 38.31 0.87
CA MET A 164 -4.34 38.22 1.76
C MET A 164 -4.07 37.47 3.07
N VAL A 165 -3.23 36.43 3.06
CA VAL A 165 -2.86 35.68 4.27
C VAL A 165 -1.93 36.50 5.18
N PHE A 166 -1.03 37.31 4.62
CA PHE A 166 -0.19 38.22 5.41
C PHE A 166 -0.93 39.50 5.86
N ALA A 167 -1.97 39.95 5.15
CA ALA A 167 -2.80 41.08 5.57
C ALA A 167 -3.67 40.75 6.80
N ALA A 168 -4.06 39.48 6.98
CA ALA A 168 -4.85 39.05 8.12
C ALA A 168 -4.04 39.01 9.45
N ASP A 169 -2.72 38.82 9.39
CA ASP A 169 -1.84 38.75 10.58
C ASP A 169 -1.36 40.14 11.04
N ASN A 170 -1.46 41.17 10.19
CA ASN A 170 -1.09 42.56 10.51
C ASN A 170 -2.26 43.47 10.93
N ALA A 171 -3.47 42.92 11.11
CA ALA A 171 -4.63 43.70 11.57
C ALA A 171 -4.61 44.05 13.08
N SER A 172 -3.48 43.83 13.78
CA SER A 172 -3.32 44.14 15.21
C SER A 172 -2.63 45.48 15.51
N ASP A 173 -2.18 46.25 14.52
CA ASP A 173 -1.46 47.53 14.74
C ASP A 173 -2.31 48.80 14.46
N PHE A 174 -3.64 48.67 14.40
CA PHE A 174 -4.56 49.81 14.29
C PHE A 174 -5.37 50.03 15.57
N GLN A 175 -4.72 50.37 16.68
CA GLN A 175 -5.37 51.07 17.81
C GLN A 175 -4.39 52.03 18.50
N ASP A 176 -4.80 53.30 18.58
CA ASP A 176 -4.35 54.40 19.45
C ASP A 176 -3.02 55.14 19.18
N ASP A 177 -3.12 56.22 18.40
CA ASP A 177 -2.48 57.49 18.79
C ASP A 177 -3.50 58.65 18.75
N PRO A 178 -4.02 59.10 19.91
CA PRO A 178 -4.88 60.27 20.02
C PRO A 178 -4.05 61.48 20.47
N ALA A 179 -3.18 62.00 19.59
CA ALA A 179 -2.58 63.30 19.81
C ALA A 179 -2.22 63.96 18.47
N GLU A 180 -3.01 64.94 18.05
CA GLU A 180 -2.54 66.27 17.64
C GLU A 180 -3.81 67.13 17.56
N GLY A 181 -3.87 68.11 18.46
CA GLY A 181 -5.07 68.85 18.81
C GLY A 181 -5.39 69.99 17.84
N GLU A 182 -6.63 70.44 17.98
CA GLU A 182 -7.14 71.64 17.37
C GLU A 182 -6.27 72.88 17.60
N PHE A 183 -6.10 73.69 16.56
CA PHE A 183 -5.80 75.11 16.73
C PHE A 183 -6.71 75.92 15.80
N PHE A 184 -7.81 76.43 16.37
CA PHE A 184 -8.58 77.54 15.82
C PHE A 184 -7.91 78.86 16.22
N ALA A 185 -7.50 79.66 15.23
CA ALA A 185 -7.68 81.11 15.15
C ALA A 185 -7.14 81.63 13.81
#